data_AF-A0A916T353-F1
#
_entry.id   AF-A0A916T353-F1
#
_cell.length_a   1.000
_cell.length_b   1.000
_cell.length_c   1.000
_cell.angle_alpha   90.00
_cell.angle_beta   90.00
_cell.angle_gamma   90.00
#
_symmetry.space_group_name_H-M   'P 1'
#
loop_
_entity.id
_entity.type
_entity.pdbx_description
1 polymer ?
#
loop_
_entity_poly.entity_id
_entity_poly.type
_entity_poly.pdbx_seq_one_letter_code
_entity_poly.pdbx_strand_id
1 'polypeptide(L)'
;MDQLRYSSVPAWAVSDLSGTTRPDSDPAHLAGREDTASEHLLVGVGPAAAEVLSQIGSRGGAIPTTRILVTDNDRAGGGQLDTTPAERAAAAMSGHLRAASVGVRITIAGSASDCLLLRARAIADGAEDDEVSVIAVDWGTVTVFCAHCRAVTAARARIGEVITCAGCGREVVVYHHVSRRTGFHLGYMIDAERSGQHPVRSDSGVPS
;
A
#
# COMPACT_ATOMS: atom_id res chain seq x y z
N MET A 1 -23.81 -10.96 -3.73
CA MET A 1 -23.63 -10.21 -2.47
C MET A 1 -22.36 -9.39 -2.61
N ASP A 2 -22.47 -8.07 -2.47
CA ASP A 2 -21.36 -7.12 -2.65
C ASP A 2 -20.42 -7.19 -1.43
N GLN A 3 -19.48 -8.16 -1.46
CA GLN A 3 -18.55 -8.45 -0.36
C GLN A 3 -17.64 -7.26 -0.01
N LEU A 4 -17.51 -6.28 -0.91
CA LEU A 4 -16.74 -5.06 -0.68
C LEU A 4 -17.33 -4.19 0.45
N ARG A 5 -18.61 -4.37 0.82
CA ARG A 5 -19.25 -3.63 1.93
C ARG A 5 -18.68 -3.96 3.31
N TYR A 6 -18.03 -5.11 3.47
CA TYR A 6 -17.37 -5.53 4.73
C TYR A 6 -15.85 -5.56 4.59
N SER A 7 -15.34 -4.90 3.55
CA SER A 7 -13.92 -4.82 3.25
C SER A 7 -13.19 -3.96 4.27
N SER A 8 -12.05 -4.45 4.75
CA SER A 8 -11.10 -3.60 5.49
C SER A 8 -10.22 -2.77 4.55
N VAL A 9 -10.43 -2.90 3.23
CA VAL A 9 -9.74 -2.10 2.21
C VAL A 9 -10.33 -0.68 2.25
N PRO A 10 -9.53 0.35 2.51
CA PRO A 10 -10.00 1.73 2.48
C PRO A 10 -10.62 2.08 1.12
N ALA A 11 -11.63 2.94 1.12
CA ALA A 11 -12.36 3.30 -0.11
C ALA A 11 -11.45 3.86 -1.22
N TRP A 12 -10.39 4.61 -0.86
CA TRP A 12 -9.40 5.15 -1.80
C TRP A 12 -8.51 4.08 -2.43
N ALA A 13 -8.40 2.90 -1.84
CA ALA A 13 -7.56 1.80 -2.31
C ALA A 13 -8.27 0.86 -3.29
N VAL A 14 -9.58 1.03 -3.47
CA VAL A 14 -10.38 0.26 -4.44
C VAL A 14 -10.57 1.13 -5.69
N SER A 15 -10.14 0.64 -6.86
CA SER A 15 -10.59 1.26 -8.11
C SER A 15 -12.08 1.00 -8.23
N ASP A 16 -12.91 2.04 -8.36
CA ASP A 16 -14.26 1.81 -8.83
C ASP A 16 -14.20 1.12 -10.21
N LEU A 17 -15.19 0.29 -10.53
CA LEU A 17 -15.30 -0.30 -11.87
C LEU A 17 -15.53 0.75 -12.97
N SER A 18 -15.67 2.03 -12.59
CA SER A 18 -15.90 3.20 -13.44
C SER A 18 -14.66 4.07 -13.70
N GLY A 19 -13.50 3.78 -13.13
CA GLY A 19 -12.27 4.55 -13.34
C GLY A 19 -12.31 6.01 -12.84
N THR A 20 -13.22 6.34 -11.91
CA THR A 20 -13.37 7.70 -11.38
C THR A 20 -12.71 7.77 -10.00
N THR A 21 -11.73 8.66 -9.85
CA THR A 21 -11.17 9.06 -8.55
C THR A 21 -12.29 9.51 -7.62
N ARG A 22 -12.45 8.84 -6.47
CA ARG A 22 -13.44 9.20 -5.45
C ARG A 22 -13.07 10.58 -4.85
N PRO A 23 -14.04 11.42 -4.41
CA PRO A 23 -13.81 12.74 -3.83
C PRO A 23 -12.80 12.78 -2.66
N ASP A 24 -12.59 11.67 -1.94
CA ASP A 24 -11.60 11.57 -0.86
C ASP A 24 -10.14 11.64 -1.37
N SER A 25 -9.94 11.49 -2.70
CA SER A 25 -8.67 11.68 -3.41
C SER A 25 -8.52 13.09 -4.01
N ASP A 26 -9.48 14.00 -3.80
CA ASP A 26 -9.39 15.36 -4.30
C ASP A 26 -8.45 16.18 -3.40
N PRO A 27 -7.33 16.72 -3.91
CA PRO A 27 -6.47 17.61 -3.14
C PRO A 27 -7.20 18.88 -2.64
N ALA A 28 -8.41 19.20 -3.14
CA ALA A 28 -9.27 20.24 -2.59
C ALA A 28 -9.92 19.89 -1.24
N HIS A 29 -10.09 18.60 -0.91
CA HIS A 29 -10.64 18.18 0.39
C HIS A 29 -9.69 18.49 1.55
N LEU A 30 -8.39 18.64 1.28
CA LEU A 30 -7.38 19.09 2.24
C LEU A 30 -7.47 20.60 2.57
N ALA A 31 -8.11 21.40 1.71
CA ALA A 31 -8.11 22.85 1.80
C ALA A 31 -9.28 23.44 2.64
N GLY A 32 -10.21 22.61 3.11
CA GLY A 32 -11.46 23.06 3.76
C GLY A 32 -11.49 23.01 5.29
N ARG A 33 -10.47 22.45 5.95
CA ARG A 33 -10.37 22.37 7.42
C ARG A 33 -9.50 23.52 7.93
N GLU A 34 -9.83 24.11 9.08
CA GLU A 34 -8.86 24.97 9.77
C GLU A 34 -7.57 24.17 9.96
N ASP A 35 -6.51 24.64 9.30
CA ASP A 35 -5.25 23.92 9.22
C ASP A 35 -4.46 24.16 10.51
N THR A 36 -4.73 23.32 11.50
CA THR A 36 -4.04 23.34 12.79
C THR A 36 -2.72 22.57 12.77
N ALA A 37 -2.18 22.25 11.58
CA ALA A 37 -0.93 21.51 11.46
C ALA A 37 0.25 22.35 12.00
N SER A 38 1.16 21.72 12.73
CA SER A 38 2.47 22.30 13.01
C SER A 38 3.42 22.14 11.83
N GLU A 39 3.20 21.09 11.02
CA GLU A 39 3.97 20.77 9.82
C GLU A 39 3.14 19.91 8.85
N HIS A 40 3.38 20.08 7.55
CA HIS A 40 2.94 19.15 6.51
C HIS A 40 4.09 18.24 6.07
N LEU A 41 3.85 16.94 6.06
CA LEU A 41 4.76 15.95 5.48
C LEU A 41 4.12 15.35 4.22
N LEU A 42 4.69 15.68 3.06
CA LEU A 42 4.22 15.20 1.76
C LEU A 42 5.11 14.03 1.31
N VAL A 43 4.55 12.84 1.16
CA VAL A 43 5.28 11.60 0.82
C VAL A 43 4.77 11.03 -0.51
N GLY A 44 5.65 10.91 -1.48
CA GLY A 44 5.32 10.55 -2.86
C GLY A 44 6.18 9.41 -3.38
N VAL A 45 5.55 8.45 -4.06
CA VAL A 45 6.25 7.36 -4.76
C VAL A 45 5.89 7.36 -6.24
N GLY A 46 6.90 7.49 -7.09
CA GLY A 46 6.77 7.50 -8.54
C GLY A 46 6.45 8.87 -9.15
N PRO A 47 6.49 8.99 -10.49
CA PRO A 47 6.36 10.26 -11.19
C PRO A 47 4.97 10.90 -11.06
N ALA A 48 3.89 10.10 -11.09
CA ALA A 48 2.53 10.61 -10.93
C ALA A 48 2.29 11.23 -9.54
N ALA A 49 2.95 10.70 -8.50
CA ALA A 49 2.91 11.31 -7.17
C ALA A 49 3.60 12.68 -7.13
N ALA A 50 4.66 12.88 -7.91
CA ALA A 50 5.38 14.15 -7.96
C ALA A 50 4.47 15.32 -8.41
N GLU A 51 3.61 15.07 -9.39
CA GLU A 51 2.63 16.05 -9.88
C GLU A 51 1.61 16.41 -8.78
N VAL A 52 1.06 15.39 -8.11
CA VAL A 52 0.11 15.58 -7.00
C VAL A 52 0.74 16.39 -5.86
N LEU A 53 1.94 16.02 -5.40
CA LEU A 53 2.61 16.72 -4.31
C LEU A 53 3.00 18.16 -4.67
N SER A 54 3.29 18.42 -5.95
CA SER A 54 3.56 19.76 -6.45
C SER A 54 2.30 20.63 -6.42
N GLN A 55 1.16 20.08 -6.81
CA GLN A 55 -0.14 20.78 -6.74
C GLN A 55 -0.58 21.07 -5.29
N ILE A 56 -0.31 20.15 -4.36
CA ILE A 56 -0.68 20.33 -2.95
C ILE A 56 0.20 21.39 -2.31
N GLY A 57 1.51 21.24 -2.41
CA GLY A 57 2.39 22.18 -1.73
C GLY A 57 2.56 23.53 -2.44
N SER A 58 1.94 23.76 -3.61
CA SER A 58 1.77 25.11 -4.18
C SER A 58 0.58 25.86 -3.56
N ARG A 59 -0.34 25.15 -2.88
CA ARG A 59 -1.45 25.71 -2.09
C ARG A 59 -1.06 26.00 -0.64
N GLY A 60 0.18 25.67 -0.25
CA GLY A 60 0.66 25.80 1.12
C GLY A 60 0.66 27.23 1.63
N GLY A 61 0.29 27.40 2.90
CA GLY A 61 0.41 28.65 3.66
C GLY A 61 1.77 28.79 4.32
N ALA A 62 1.83 29.53 5.44
CA ALA A 62 3.06 29.76 6.21
C ALA A 62 3.56 28.53 7.01
N ILE A 63 2.84 27.40 6.96
CA ILE A 63 3.16 26.20 7.74
C ILE A 63 4.35 25.47 7.09
N PRO A 64 5.37 25.06 7.88
CA PRO A 64 6.48 24.27 7.39
C PRO A 64 6.02 23.04 6.61
N THR A 65 6.64 22.78 5.46
CA THR A 65 6.27 21.66 4.59
C THR A 65 7.51 20.90 4.16
N THR A 66 7.60 19.64 4.55
CA THR A 66 8.65 18.71 4.12
C THR A 66 8.14 17.81 3.00
N ARG A 67 8.95 17.61 1.96
CA ARG A 67 8.64 16.74 0.83
C ARG A 67 9.61 15.57 0.74
N ILE A 68 9.08 14.36 0.75
CA ILE A 68 9.78 13.11 0.47
C ILE A 68 9.21 12.58 -0.85
N LEU A 69 10.00 12.64 -1.92
CA LEU A 69 9.64 12.06 -3.21
C LEU A 69 10.67 11.01 -3.57
N VAL A 70 10.22 9.79 -3.83
CA VAL A 70 11.07 8.67 -4.27
C VAL A 70 10.61 8.21 -5.64
N THR A 71 11.51 8.24 -6.60
CA THR A 71 11.33 7.76 -7.97
C THR A 71 12.26 6.58 -8.26
N ASP A 72 12.02 5.85 -9.34
CA ASP A 72 12.81 4.69 -9.73
C ASP A 72 14.28 5.01 -10.04
N ASN A 73 14.57 6.29 -10.35
CA ASN A 73 15.92 6.77 -10.66
C ASN A 73 16.76 7.05 -9.40
N ASP A 74 16.16 7.07 -8.21
CA ASP A 74 16.86 7.39 -6.94
C ASP A 74 17.63 6.18 -6.38
N ARG A 75 18.22 5.35 -7.25
CA ARG A 75 19.10 4.26 -6.82
C ARG A 75 20.33 4.88 -6.18
N ALA A 76 20.37 4.88 -4.85
CA ALA A 76 21.58 5.15 -4.09
C ALA A 76 22.69 4.25 -4.63
N GLY A 77 23.81 4.85 -5.02
CA GLY A 77 24.87 4.18 -5.76
C GLY A 77 25.40 2.91 -5.07
N GLY A 78 25.64 1.89 -5.87
CA GLY A 78 26.64 0.84 -5.62
C GLY A 78 26.54 0.09 -4.29
N GLY A 79 25.43 -0.62 -4.04
CA GLY A 79 25.34 -1.60 -2.97
C GLY A 79 24.08 -2.45 -3.10
N GLN A 80 24.23 -3.77 -3.04
CA GLN A 80 23.13 -4.75 -3.10
C GLN A 80 22.11 -4.55 -1.96
N LEU A 81 20.80 -4.45 -2.26
CA LEU A 81 19.68 -5.32 -1.78
C LEU A 81 18.28 -4.68 -1.96
N ASP A 82 17.39 -5.38 -2.68
CA ASP A 82 15.97 -5.68 -2.41
C ASP A 82 14.96 -4.60 -1.92
N THR A 83 15.35 -3.33 -1.75
CA THR A 83 14.47 -2.31 -1.14
C THR A 83 13.71 -1.53 -2.21
N THR A 84 12.39 -1.68 -2.19
CA THR A 84 11.45 -1.01 -3.12
C THR A 84 11.43 0.51 -2.91
N PRO A 85 11.03 1.31 -3.92
CA PRO A 85 10.81 2.75 -3.74
C PRO A 85 9.89 3.10 -2.56
N ALA A 86 8.82 2.33 -2.35
CA ALA A 86 7.91 2.52 -1.24
C ALA A 86 8.56 2.27 0.11
N GLU A 87 9.41 1.26 0.25
CA GLU A 87 10.17 1.01 1.49
C GLU A 87 11.19 2.11 1.78
N ARG A 88 11.82 2.68 0.75
CA ARG A 88 12.72 3.85 0.93
C ARG A 88 11.94 5.08 1.40
N ALA A 89 10.79 5.37 0.78
CA ALA A 89 9.92 6.46 1.20
C ALA A 89 9.41 6.24 2.63
N ALA A 90 9.05 5.01 2.98
CA ALA A 90 8.64 4.64 4.33
C ALA A 90 9.75 4.88 5.36
N ALA A 91 10.99 4.48 5.05
CA ALA A 91 12.14 4.71 5.94
C ALA A 91 12.41 6.21 6.16
N ALA A 92 12.37 7.01 5.10
CA ALA A 92 12.55 8.46 5.19
C ALA A 92 11.43 9.12 6.01
N MET A 93 10.17 8.74 5.76
CA MET A 93 9.01 9.22 6.50
C MET A 93 9.11 8.87 7.99
N SER A 94 9.48 7.63 8.33
CA SER A 94 9.71 7.25 9.74
C SER A 94 10.82 8.04 10.41
N GLY A 95 11.90 8.33 9.69
CA GLY A 95 12.98 9.18 10.19
C GLY A 95 12.46 10.58 10.54
N HIS A 96 11.62 11.14 9.67
CA HIS A 96 10.98 12.43 9.88
C HIS A 96 10.04 12.42 11.09
N LEU A 97 9.12 11.45 11.15
CA LEU A 97 8.14 11.35 12.24
C LEU A 97 8.78 11.14 13.62
N ARG A 98 9.95 10.49 13.68
CA ARG A 98 10.72 10.34 14.93
C ARG A 98 11.36 11.64 15.42
N ALA A 99 11.66 12.55 14.51
CA ALA A 99 12.25 13.86 14.84
C ALA A 99 11.17 14.94 15.05
N ALA A 100 9.97 14.72 14.53
CA ALA A 100 8.87 15.66 14.60
C ALA A 100 8.23 15.71 16.01
N SER A 101 7.63 16.85 16.34
CA SER A 101 6.70 16.98 17.47
C SER A 101 5.28 16.58 17.06
N VAL A 102 4.33 16.72 17.98
CA VAL A 102 2.89 16.54 17.68
C VAL A 102 2.40 17.54 16.61
N GLY A 103 1.37 17.16 15.85
CA GLY A 103 0.68 18.06 14.90
C GLY A 103 1.10 17.93 13.43
N VAL A 104 1.77 16.85 13.04
CA VAL A 104 2.15 16.59 11.64
C VAL A 104 0.94 16.10 10.85
N ARG A 105 0.63 16.76 9.73
CA ARG A 105 -0.34 16.26 8.74
C ARG A 105 0.40 15.60 7.59
N ILE A 106 0.13 14.32 7.39
CA ILE A 106 0.82 13.48 6.43
C ILE A 106 -0.06 13.33 5.19
N THR A 107 0.48 13.68 4.03
CA THR A 107 -0.18 13.40 2.74
C THR A 107 0.64 12.42 1.94
N ILE A 108 0.03 11.30 1.56
CA ILE A 108 0.67 10.20 0.82
C ILE A 108 0.12 10.18 -0.60
N ALA A 109 1.00 10.08 -1.60
CA ALA A 109 0.62 9.90 -3.00
C ALA A 109 1.45 8.80 -3.68
N GLY A 110 0.81 7.98 -4.50
CA GLY A 110 1.46 6.86 -5.19
C GLY A 110 0.46 5.82 -5.69
N SER A 111 0.94 4.63 -6.06
CA SER A 111 0.03 3.51 -6.34
C SER A 111 -0.76 3.15 -5.07
N ALA A 112 -1.95 2.55 -5.21
CA ALA A 112 -2.76 2.12 -4.09
C ALA A 112 -2.00 1.17 -3.16
N SER A 113 -1.19 0.26 -3.73
CA SER A 113 -0.35 -0.66 -2.97
C SER A 113 0.75 0.06 -2.18
N ASP A 114 1.43 1.04 -2.77
CA ASP A 114 2.47 1.81 -2.07
C ASP A 114 1.84 2.68 -0.98
N CYS A 115 0.69 3.29 -1.26
CA CYS A 115 -0.05 4.09 -0.30
C CYS A 115 -0.52 3.27 0.90
N LEU A 116 -0.96 2.02 0.70
CA LEU A 116 -1.33 1.12 1.80
C LEU A 116 -0.12 0.79 2.69
N LEU A 117 1.04 0.52 2.10
CA LEU A 117 2.29 0.28 2.82
C LEU A 117 2.71 1.52 3.63
N LEU A 118 2.73 2.70 2.99
CA LEU A 118 3.11 3.95 3.64
C LEU A 118 2.15 4.31 4.76
N ARG A 119 0.83 4.20 4.55
CA ARG A 119 -0.15 4.44 5.61
C ARG A 119 0.03 3.48 6.77
N ALA A 120 0.23 2.18 6.51
CA ALA A 120 0.50 1.21 7.55
C ALA A 120 1.76 1.58 8.35
N ARG A 121 2.79 2.12 7.69
CA ARG A 121 4.00 2.60 8.37
C ARG A 121 3.76 3.86 9.19
N ALA A 122 3.04 4.85 8.67
CA ALA A 122 2.71 6.07 9.41
C ALA A 122 1.96 5.74 10.72
N ILE A 123 0.95 4.86 10.64
CA ILE A 123 0.18 4.38 11.80
C ILE A 123 1.10 3.64 12.78
N ALA A 124 2.02 2.80 12.29
CA ALA A 124 2.97 2.09 13.14
C ALA A 124 3.97 3.03 13.84
N ASP A 125 4.25 4.20 13.26
CA ASP A 125 5.07 5.26 13.86
C ASP A 125 4.25 6.23 14.74
N GLY A 126 2.96 5.97 14.92
CA GLY A 126 2.10 6.68 15.89
C GLY A 126 1.19 7.76 15.29
N ALA A 127 1.13 7.91 13.97
CA ALA A 127 0.15 8.79 13.34
C ALA A 127 -1.27 8.27 13.56
N GLU A 128 -2.23 9.16 13.74
CA GLU A 128 -3.65 8.82 13.77
C GLU A 128 -4.26 8.82 12.37
N ASP A 129 -5.38 8.12 12.20
CA ASP A 129 -6.01 8.00 10.88
C ASP A 129 -6.48 9.34 10.31
N ASP A 130 -6.82 10.33 11.14
CA ASP A 130 -7.22 11.66 10.71
C ASP A 130 -6.03 12.60 10.46
N GLU A 131 -4.80 12.15 10.75
CA GLU A 131 -3.54 12.83 10.39
C GLU A 131 -3.02 12.37 9.03
N VAL A 132 -3.51 11.26 8.50
CA VAL A 132 -3.04 10.67 7.23
C VAL A 132 -4.08 10.84 6.13
N SER A 133 -3.72 11.63 5.13
CA SER A 133 -4.48 11.77 3.87
C SER A 133 -3.79 11.01 2.74
N VAL A 134 -4.56 10.34 1.89
CA VAL A 134 -4.02 9.45 0.86
C VAL A 134 -4.64 9.77 -0.50
N ILE A 135 -3.78 9.91 -1.52
CA ILE A 135 -4.16 10.16 -2.91
C ILE A 135 -3.54 9.07 -3.77
N ALA A 136 -4.29 7.99 -3.97
CA ALA A 136 -3.90 6.93 -4.90
C ALA A 136 -4.05 7.42 -6.35
N VAL A 137 -3.03 7.18 -7.17
CA VAL A 137 -2.98 7.59 -8.59
C VAL A 137 -2.90 6.41 -9.57
N ASP A 138 -2.71 5.20 -9.05
CA ASP A 138 -2.73 3.95 -9.82
C ASP A 138 -3.28 2.81 -8.95
N TRP A 139 -4.02 1.87 -9.55
CA TRP A 139 -4.60 0.70 -8.90
C TRP A 139 -4.25 -0.61 -9.61
N GLY A 140 -3.31 -0.57 -10.56
CA GLY A 140 -2.97 -1.71 -11.41
C GLY A 140 -2.17 -2.81 -10.73
N THR A 141 -1.68 -2.59 -9.50
CA THR A 141 -0.82 -3.52 -8.75
C THR A 141 -1.33 -3.70 -7.34
N VAL A 142 -1.29 -4.94 -6.84
CA VAL A 142 -1.59 -5.30 -5.46
C VAL A 142 -0.40 -6.01 -4.83
N THR A 143 -0.24 -5.85 -3.52
CA THR A 143 0.72 -6.61 -2.71
C THR A 143 -0.02 -7.57 -1.79
N VAL A 144 0.24 -8.86 -1.95
CA VAL A 144 -0.52 -9.95 -1.33
C VAL A 144 0.36 -10.75 -0.38
N PHE A 145 -0.07 -10.87 0.86
CA PHE A 145 0.50 -11.74 1.87
C PHE A 145 -0.11 -13.14 1.78
N CYS A 146 0.71 -14.15 1.50
CA CYS A 146 0.26 -15.53 1.45
C CYS A 146 0.02 -16.10 2.85
N ALA A 147 -1.22 -16.49 3.17
CA ALA A 147 -1.58 -17.13 4.43
C ALA A 147 -0.86 -18.47 4.67
N HIS A 148 -0.39 -19.13 3.61
CA HIS A 148 0.30 -20.41 3.67
C HIS A 148 1.79 -20.26 4.04
N CYS A 149 2.58 -19.59 3.20
CA CYS A 149 4.04 -19.51 3.39
C CYS A 149 4.54 -18.17 3.92
N ARG A 150 3.65 -17.19 4.14
CA ARG A 150 3.97 -15.82 4.60
C ARG A 150 4.79 -14.97 3.63
N ALA A 151 5.10 -15.49 2.45
CA ALA A 151 5.71 -14.70 1.39
C ALA A 151 4.75 -13.59 0.93
N VAL A 152 5.33 -12.48 0.52
CA VAL A 152 4.62 -11.34 -0.03
C VAL A 152 4.85 -11.33 -1.55
N THR A 153 3.79 -11.13 -2.32
CA THR A 153 3.85 -11.11 -3.79
C THR A 153 3.21 -9.85 -4.31
N ALA A 154 3.98 -9.04 -5.04
CA ALA A 154 3.45 -7.94 -5.84
C ALA A 154 3.03 -8.47 -7.21
N ALA A 155 1.82 -8.16 -7.65
CA ALA A 155 1.29 -8.63 -8.93
C ALA A 155 0.31 -7.62 -9.51
N ARG A 156 0.20 -7.59 -10.85
CA ARG A 156 -0.90 -6.89 -11.53
C ARG A 156 -2.14 -7.75 -11.42
N ALA A 157 -3.03 -7.37 -10.53
CA ALA A 157 -4.28 -8.07 -10.28
C ALA A 157 -5.26 -7.14 -9.54
N ARG A 158 -6.53 -7.52 -9.55
CA ARG A 158 -7.62 -6.87 -8.81
C ARG A 158 -8.07 -7.75 -7.64
N ILE A 159 -8.78 -7.14 -6.70
CA ILE A 159 -9.46 -7.86 -5.61
C ILE A 159 -10.40 -8.91 -6.24
N GLY A 160 -10.30 -10.16 -5.77
CA GLY A 160 -11.05 -11.30 -6.26
C GLY A 160 -10.35 -12.10 -7.38
N GLU A 161 -9.30 -11.56 -8.00
CA GLU A 161 -8.49 -12.31 -8.97
C GLU A 161 -7.51 -13.26 -8.28
N VAL A 162 -6.92 -14.16 -9.06
CA VAL A 162 -6.02 -15.22 -8.60
C VAL A 162 -4.61 -14.90 -9.08
N ILE A 163 -3.62 -15.03 -8.18
CA ILE A 163 -2.21 -14.87 -8.51
C ILE A 163 -1.40 -16.07 -8.03
N THR A 164 -0.25 -16.30 -8.67
CA THR A 164 0.72 -17.29 -8.22
C THR A 164 1.62 -16.70 -7.15
N CYS A 165 1.63 -17.28 -5.95
CA CYS A 165 2.51 -16.85 -4.87
C CYS A 165 3.98 -17.04 -5.23
N ALA A 166 4.79 -15.97 -5.16
CA ALA A 166 6.21 -16.02 -5.47
C ALA A 166 7.03 -16.91 -4.50
N GLY A 167 6.53 -17.17 -3.29
CA GLY A 167 7.23 -17.98 -2.30
C GLY A 167 6.95 -19.49 -2.38
N CYS A 168 5.70 -19.89 -2.63
CA CYS A 168 5.32 -21.31 -2.64
C CYS A 168 4.73 -21.82 -3.96
N GLY A 169 4.60 -20.96 -4.97
CA GLY A 169 4.07 -21.31 -6.29
C GLY A 169 2.58 -21.63 -6.34
N ARG A 170 1.86 -21.53 -5.21
CA ARG A 170 0.43 -21.82 -5.14
C ARG A 170 -0.41 -20.66 -5.66
N GLU A 171 -1.52 -20.98 -6.29
CA GLU A 171 -2.55 -20.02 -6.63
C GLU A 171 -3.26 -19.53 -5.36
N VAL A 172 -3.36 -18.22 -5.21
CA VAL A 172 -4.04 -17.55 -4.09
C VAL A 172 -4.97 -16.47 -4.62
N VAL A 173 -6.15 -16.34 -4.02
CA VAL A 173 -7.09 -15.26 -4.33
C VAL A 173 -6.64 -13.96 -3.64
N VAL A 174 -6.76 -12.83 -4.31
CA VAL A 174 -6.57 -11.49 -3.72
C VAL A 174 -7.81 -11.15 -2.89
N TYR A 175 -7.76 -11.36 -1.59
CA TYR A 175 -8.94 -11.15 -0.73
C TYR A 175 -9.20 -9.67 -0.42
N HIS A 176 -10.46 -9.32 -0.17
CA HIS A 176 -10.91 -7.98 0.23
C HIS A 176 -10.60 -7.65 1.70
N HIS A 177 -9.49 -8.18 2.23
CA HIS A 177 -8.97 -7.84 3.55
C HIS A 177 -7.55 -7.32 3.39
N VAL A 178 -7.31 -6.10 3.85
CA VAL A 178 -5.97 -5.52 3.95
C VAL A 178 -5.60 -5.35 5.41
N SER A 179 -4.41 -5.83 5.76
CA SER A 179 -3.81 -5.66 7.08
C SER A 179 -3.51 -4.19 7.33
N ARG A 180 -4.11 -3.60 8.37
CA ARG A 180 -3.80 -2.23 8.82
C ARG A 180 -2.32 -2.07 9.21
N ARG A 181 -1.67 -3.16 9.65
CA ARG A 181 -0.28 -3.16 10.14
C ARG A 181 0.76 -3.23 9.02
N THR A 182 0.42 -3.79 7.87
CA THR A 182 1.40 -4.03 6.79
C THR A 182 0.99 -3.42 5.45
N GLY A 183 -0.29 -3.07 5.27
CA GLY A 183 -0.81 -2.57 3.99
C GLY A 183 -1.00 -3.67 2.94
N PHE A 184 -0.85 -4.94 3.29
CA PHE A 184 -0.95 -6.06 2.33
C PHE A 184 -2.34 -6.67 2.32
N HIS A 185 -2.80 -7.04 1.13
CA HIS A 185 -3.97 -7.90 0.95
C HIS A 185 -3.69 -9.30 1.51
N LEU A 186 -4.69 -9.93 2.09
CA LEU A 186 -4.62 -11.34 2.44
C LEU A 186 -4.79 -12.20 1.18
N GLY A 187 -3.91 -13.18 1.00
CA GLY A 187 -4.02 -14.21 -0.02
C GLY A 187 -4.18 -15.59 0.59
N TYR A 188 -5.17 -16.35 0.16
CA TYR A 188 -5.37 -17.74 0.55
C TYR A 188 -5.73 -18.60 -0.67
N MET A 189 -5.56 -19.92 -0.56
CA MET A 189 -5.87 -20.85 -1.66
C MET A 189 -7.38 -20.91 -1.88
N ILE A 190 -7.81 -20.92 -3.14
CA ILE A 190 -9.25 -20.93 -3.51
C ILE A 190 -9.98 -22.15 -2.92
N ASP A 191 -9.28 -23.28 -2.79
CA ASP A 191 -9.81 -24.55 -2.25
C ASP A 191 -9.35 -24.81 -0.80
N ALA A 192 -9.05 -23.76 0.00
CA ALA A 192 -8.55 -23.93 1.37
C ALA A 192 -9.51 -24.74 2.27
N GLU A 193 -10.80 -24.71 1.97
CA GLU A 193 -11.86 -25.48 2.62
C GLU A 193 -11.94 -26.95 2.17
N ARG A 194 -11.27 -27.33 1.06
CA ARG A 194 -11.15 -28.73 0.62
C ARG A 194 -9.99 -29.42 1.33
N SER A 195 -10.05 -29.53 2.65
CA SER A 195 -9.13 -30.35 3.41
C SER A 195 -9.36 -31.84 3.07
N GLY A 196 -8.44 -32.48 2.32
CA GLY A 196 -8.41 -33.95 2.19
C GLY A 196 -8.29 -34.55 0.78
N GLN A 197 -8.10 -33.78 -0.29
CA GLN A 197 -7.92 -34.32 -1.65
C GLN A 197 -6.50 -34.07 -2.16
N HIS A 198 -5.51 -34.62 -1.47
CA HIS A 198 -4.22 -34.90 -2.09
C HIS A 198 -4.20 -36.39 -2.43
N PRO A 199 -4.03 -36.80 -3.70
CA PRO A 199 -3.82 -38.21 -3.98
C PRO A 199 -2.58 -38.66 -3.19
N VAL A 200 -2.77 -39.65 -2.32
CA VAL A 200 -1.66 -40.37 -1.70
C VAL A 200 -0.76 -40.81 -2.86
N ARG A 201 0.52 -40.38 -2.86
CA ARG A 201 1.50 -40.94 -3.79
C ARG A 201 1.56 -42.43 -3.48
N SER A 202 0.98 -43.26 -4.34
CA SER A 202 1.23 -44.69 -4.30
C SER A 202 2.73 -44.86 -4.52
N ASP A 203 3.42 -45.36 -3.50
CA ASP A 203 4.79 -45.85 -3.64
C ASP A 203 4.80 -46.83 -4.81
N SER A 204 5.32 -46.39 -5.94
CA SER A 204 5.73 -47.29 -7.01
C SER A 204 6.92 -48.05 -6.46
N GLY A 205 6.64 -49.24 -5.93
CA GLY A 205 7.66 -50.19 -5.47
C GLY A 205 8.78 -50.28 -6.51
N VAL A 206 9.99 -50.00 -6.04
CA VAL A 206 11.21 -50.18 -6.81
C VAL A 206 11.40 -51.69 -7.01
N PRO A 207 11.53 -52.20 -8.24
CA PRO A 207 11.84 -53.60 -8.46
C PRO A 207 13.37 -53.80 -8.47
N SER A 208 13.87 -54.62 -7.56
CA SER A 208 14.72 -55.81 -7.78
C SER A 208 15.31 -56.28 -6.46
#